data_AF-A0A970NCU9-F1
#
_entry.id   AF-A0A970NCU9-F1
#
_cell.length_a   1.000
_cell.length_b   1.000
_cell.length_c   1.000
_cell.angle_alpha   90.00
_cell.angle_beta   90.00
_cell.angle_gamma   90.00
#
_symmetry.space_group_name_H-M   'P 1'
#
loop_
_entity.id
_entity.type
_entity.pdbx_description
1 polymer ?
#
loop_
_entity_poly.entity_id
_entity_poly.type
_entity_poly.pdbx_seq_one_letter_code
_entity_poly.pdbx_strand_id
1 'polypeptide(L)'
;MPELKGLLTMPFRGPQWLLKLLAGGVIILIPVVNIMCLGYFAHCINCGQRGHRCLPEWWDWRDYAREGCIMLLIILIYVVAAALIVGLALNIPIAGTIFATLLFLAIILVIPMALANYALHYVFPDALMVIPVIRMIAAVAGV
;
A
#
# COMPACT_ATOMS: atom_id res chain seq x y z
N MET A 1 20.29 -0.57 -19.98
CA MET A 1 19.71 -1.39 -18.88
C MET A 1 20.46 -1.39 -17.53
N PRO A 2 21.44 -0.51 -17.20
CA PRO A 2 22.13 -0.58 -15.91
C PRO A 2 21.28 -0.16 -14.69
N GLU A 3 20.24 0.66 -14.88
CA GLU A 3 19.38 1.13 -13.79
C GLU A 3 18.46 0.04 -13.23
N LEU A 4 17.80 -0.74 -14.08
CA LEU A 4 16.92 -1.84 -13.65
C LEU A 4 17.68 -2.88 -12.83
N LYS A 5 18.89 -3.25 -13.27
CA LYS A 5 19.78 -4.14 -12.53
C LYS A 5 20.18 -3.54 -11.18
N GLY A 6 20.35 -2.22 -11.11
CA GLY A 6 20.62 -1.50 -9.87
C GLY A 6 19.46 -1.56 -8.87
N LEU A 7 18.22 -1.45 -9.35
CA LEU A 7 17.01 -1.54 -8.52
C LEU A 7 16.74 -2.97 -8.04
N LEU A 8 16.86 -3.96 -8.92
CA LEU A 8 16.64 -5.37 -8.57
C LEU A 8 17.68 -5.92 -7.57
N THR A 9 18.88 -5.34 -7.55
CA THR A 9 19.95 -5.73 -6.61
C THR A 9 19.92 -4.92 -5.31
N MET A 10 19.06 -3.91 -5.18
CA MET A 10 18.94 -3.09 -3.97
C MET A 10 18.76 -3.91 -2.68
N PRO A 11 17.92 -4.95 -2.62
CA PRO A 11 17.73 -5.73 -1.39
C PRO A 11 18.99 -6.50 -0.96
N PHE A 12 19.91 -6.74 -1.89
CA PHE A 12 21.15 -7.50 -1.66
C PHE A 12 22.38 -6.59 -1.51
N ARG A 13 22.16 -5.29 -1.32
CA ARG A 13 23.22 -4.29 -1.18
C ARG A 13 23.26 -3.73 0.24
N GLY A 14 24.47 -3.37 0.66
CA GLY A 14 24.75 -2.76 1.95
C GLY A 14 25.16 -3.76 3.05
N PRO A 15 25.66 -3.24 4.18
CA PRO A 15 26.04 -4.07 5.31
C PRO A 15 24.83 -4.80 5.88
N GLN A 16 25.04 -6.06 6.28
CA GLN A 16 24.04 -6.88 6.99
C GLN A 16 22.71 -7.08 6.22
N TRP A 17 22.70 -6.99 4.89
CA TRP A 17 21.50 -7.19 4.07
C TRP A 17 20.80 -8.52 4.38
N LEU A 18 21.58 -9.60 4.58
CA LEU A 18 21.05 -10.92 4.90
C LEU A 18 20.34 -10.94 6.26
N LEU A 19 20.93 -10.28 7.27
CA LEU A 19 20.34 -10.15 8.59
C LEU A 19 19.03 -9.36 8.53
N LYS A 20 18.99 -8.26 7.76
CA LYS A 20 17.77 -7.45 7.58
C LYS A 20 16.66 -8.25 6.90
N LEU A 21 17.01 -9.08 5.91
CA LEU A 21 16.06 -9.91 5.18
C LEU A 21 15.54 -11.08 6.03
N LEU A 22 16.41 -11.75 6.78
CA LEU A 22 16.01 -12.80 7.73
C LEU A 22 15.20 -12.25 8.89
N ALA A 23 15.59 -11.11 9.46
CA ALA A 23 14.82 -10.43 10.51
C ALA A 23 13.42 -10.08 9.99
N GLY A 24 13.30 -9.50 8.80
CA GLY A 24 11.99 -9.24 8.18
C GLY A 24 11.17 -10.51 7.97
N GLY A 25 11.81 -11.60 7.52
CA GLY A 25 11.16 -12.90 7.35
C GLY A 25 10.67 -13.54 8.65
N VAL A 26 11.36 -13.34 9.77
CA VAL A 26 10.89 -13.81 11.09
C VAL A 26 9.79 -12.89 11.63
N ILE A 27 9.96 -11.58 11.47
CA ILE A 27 9.01 -10.58 11.98
C ILE A 27 7.62 -10.74 11.33
N ILE A 28 7.56 -11.01 10.02
CA ILE A 28 6.29 -11.16 9.30
C ILE A 28 5.48 -12.40 9.70
N LEU A 29 6.10 -13.37 10.39
CA LEU A 29 5.41 -14.53 10.94
C LEU A 29 4.57 -14.18 12.16
N ILE A 30 4.81 -13.02 12.79
CA ILE A 30 4.08 -12.57 13.98
C ILE A 30 2.96 -11.62 13.52
N PRO A 31 1.69 -12.03 13.51
CA PRO A 31 0.60 -11.26 12.91
C PRO A 31 0.45 -9.84 13.47
N VAL A 32 0.72 -9.67 14.78
CA VAL A 32 0.64 -8.37 15.46
C VAL A 32 1.70 -7.40 14.93
N VAL A 33 2.86 -7.91 14.50
CA VAL A 33 3.96 -7.09 13.99
C VAL A 33 3.82 -6.80 12.49
N ASN A 34 2.85 -7.43 11.80
CA ASN A 34 2.59 -7.15 10.38
C ASN A 34 2.18 -5.70 10.11
N ILE A 35 1.60 -5.01 11.09
CA ILE A 35 1.34 -3.57 10.99
C ILE A 35 2.67 -2.82 10.84
N MET A 36 3.69 -3.17 11.63
CA MET A 36 5.02 -2.59 11.47
C MET A 36 5.64 -2.98 10.13
N CYS A 37 5.42 -4.20 9.64
CA CYS A 37 5.87 -4.58 8.30
C CYS A 37 5.26 -3.69 7.21
N LEU A 38 3.98 -3.32 7.31
CA LEU A 38 3.34 -2.37 6.38
C LEU A 38 4.09 -1.02 6.35
N GLY A 39 4.37 -0.45 7.52
CA GLY A 39 5.15 0.80 7.60
C GLY A 39 6.58 0.65 7.08
N TYR A 40 7.22 -0.49 7.33
CA TYR A 40 8.54 -0.81 6.78
C TYR A 40 8.51 -0.87 5.24
N PHE A 41 7.45 -1.46 4.65
CA PHE A 41 7.25 -1.46 3.19
C PHE A 41 7.05 -0.03 2.65
N ALA A 42 6.30 0.82 3.35
CA ALA A 42 6.17 2.23 3.00
C ALA A 42 7.55 2.90 2.90
N HIS A 43 8.38 2.64 3.91
CA HIS A 43 9.72 3.20 3.97
C HIS A 43 10.63 2.67 2.87
N CYS A 44 10.53 1.39 2.53
CA CYS A 44 11.26 0.81 1.40
C CYS A 44 10.90 1.49 0.07
N ILE A 45 9.61 1.73 -0.19
CA ILE A 45 9.14 2.42 -1.39
C ILE A 45 9.69 3.85 -1.43
N ASN A 46 9.60 4.58 -0.31
CA ASN A 46 10.10 5.94 -0.20
C ASN A 46 11.63 6.03 -0.38
N CYS A 47 12.38 5.13 0.25
CA CYS A 47 13.83 5.02 0.09
C CYS A 47 14.21 4.76 -1.36
N GLY A 48 13.52 3.83 -2.02
CA GLY A 48 13.73 3.53 -3.44
C GLY A 48 13.47 4.76 -4.33
N GLN A 49 12.38 5.49 -4.09
CA GLN A 49 12.06 6.73 -4.80
C GLN A 49 13.13 7.82 -4.60
N ARG A 50 13.65 7.95 -3.37
CA ARG A 50 14.73 8.89 -3.04
C ARG A 50 16.12 8.43 -3.51
N GLY A 51 16.21 7.36 -4.30
CA GLY A 51 17.47 6.83 -4.84
C GLY A 51 18.38 6.15 -3.81
N HIS A 52 17.87 5.83 -2.62
CA HIS A 52 18.65 5.10 -1.61
C HIS A 52 18.82 3.66 -2.07
N ARG A 53 20.04 3.11 -1.90
CA ARG A 53 20.42 1.79 -2.44
C ARG A 53 20.51 0.68 -1.39
N CYS A 54 20.07 0.95 -0.17
CA CYS A 54 20.13 0.01 0.95
C CYS A 54 18.75 -0.11 1.59
N LEU A 55 18.47 -1.30 2.16
CA LEU A 55 17.28 -1.53 2.99
C LEU A 55 17.34 -0.69 4.28
N PRO A 56 16.20 -0.13 4.72
CA PRO A 56 16.13 0.62 5.97
C PRO A 56 16.41 -0.28 7.19
N GLU A 57 16.67 0.34 8.34
CA GLU A 57 17.02 -0.40 9.57
C GLU A 57 15.79 -0.75 10.38
N TRP A 58 15.77 -1.91 11.04
CA TRP A 58 14.62 -2.34 11.85
C TRP A 58 14.49 -1.61 13.21
N TRP A 59 15.47 -0.80 13.60
CA TRP A 59 15.49 -0.09 14.89
C TRP A 59 14.48 1.07 14.96
N ASP A 60 14.02 1.61 13.83
CA ASP A 60 13.03 2.69 13.77
C ASP A 60 11.58 2.17 13.89
N TRP A 61 11.39 1.23 14.82
CA TRP A 61 10.14 0.49 15.03
C TRP A 61 8.94 1.41 15.29
N ARG A 62 9.17 2.54 15.96
CA ARG A 62 8.13 3.52 16.27
C ARG A 62 7.54 4.16 15.02
N ASP A 63 8.39 4.50 14.07
CA ASP A 63 7.96 5.13 12.82
C ASP A 63 7.27 4.11 11.93
N TYR A 64 7.78 2.87 11.85
CA TYR A 64 7.09 1.80 11.13
C TYR A 64 5.73 1.45 11.72
N ALA A 65 5.57 1.47 13.04
CA ALA A 65 4.27 1.27 13.66
C ALA A 65 3.30 2.40 13.30
N ARG A 66 3.75 3.66 13.33
CA ARG A 66 2.94 4.83 12.97
C ARG A 66 2.48 4.76 11.51
N GLU A 67 3.43 4.60 10.59
CA GLU A 67 3.13 4.53 9.15
C GLU A 67 2.31 3.28 8.81
N GLY A 68 2.57 2.17 9.48
CA GLY A 68 1.80 0.94 9.40
C GLY A 68 0.35 1.11 9.82
N CYS A 69 0.08 1.83 10.92
CA CYS A 69 -1.27 2.16 11.35
C CYS A 69 -2.01 3.02 10.32
N ILE A 70 -1.32 3.97 9.69
CA ILE A 70 -1.94 4.81 8.64
C ILE A 70 -2.24 3.98 7.39
N MET A 71 -1.33 3.11 6.97
CA MET A 71 -1.58 2.16 5.88
C MET A 71 -2.73 1.21 6.18
N LEU A 72 -2.81 0.68 7.40
CA LEU A 72 -3.93 -0.15 7.84
C LEU A 72 -5.25 0.63 7.79
N LEU A 73 -5.24 1.90 8.24
CA LEU A 73 -6.41 2.76 8.17
C LEU A 73 -6.88 2.98 6.73
N ILE A 74 -5.96 3.20 5.78
CA ILE A 74 -6.27 3.31 4.36
C ILE A 74 -6.94 2.03 3.86
N ILE A 75 -6.36 0.86 4.14
CA ILE A 75 -6.95 -0.45 3.76
C ILE A 75 -8.36 -0.58 4.34
N LEU A 76 -8.54 -0.27 5.63
CA LEU A 76 -9.83 -0.35 6.29
C LEU A 76 -10.87 0.56 5.63
N ILE A 77 -10.51 1.79 5.24
CA ILE A 77 -11.42 2.70 4.54
C ILE A 77 -11.89 2.08 3.22
N TYR A 78 -10.98 1.54 2.42
CA TYR A 78 -11.34 0.89 1.15
C TYR A 78 -12.21 -0.35 1.37
N VAL A 79 -11.86 -1.21 2.34
CA VAL A 79 -12.60 -2.44 2.64
C VAL A 79 -13.99 -2.14 3.20
N VAL A 80 -14.12 -1.14 4.09
CA VAL A 80 -15.42 -0.74 4.64
C VAL A 80 -16.30 -0.13 3.56
N ALA A 81 -15.76 0.77 2.74
CA ALA A 81 -16.51 1.35 1.62
C ALA A 81 -17.01 0.26 0.66
N ALA A 82 -16.15 -0.71 0.34
CA ALA A 82 -16.51 -1.88 -0.45
C ALA A 82 -17.64 -2.70 0.17
N ALA A 83 -17.50 -3.04 1.45
CA ALA A 83 -18.44 -3.89 2.16
C ALA A 83 -19.83 -3.26 2.22
N LEU A 84 -19.91 -1.93 2.38
CA LEU A 84 -21.18 -1.20 2.33
C LEU A 84 -21.86 -1.32 0.96
N ILE A 85 -21.11 -1.14 -0.12
CA ILE A 85 -21.65 -1.24 -1.49
C ILE A 85 -22.07 -2.68 -1.80
N VAL A 86 -21.24 -3.66 -1.42
CA VAL A 86 -21.55 -5.10 -1.59
C VAL A 86 -22.80 -5.47 -0.80
N GLY A 87 -22.91 -5.04 0.46
CA GLY A 87 -24.08 -5.33 1.31
C GLY A 87 -25.39 -4.83 0.70
N LEU A 88 -25.37 -3.69 0.01
CA LEU A 88 -26.52 -3.20 -0.75
C LEU A 88 -26.79 -4.04 -2.01
N ALA A 89 -25.74 -4.39 -2.75
CA ALA A 89 -25.84 -5.12 -4.02
C ALA A 89 -26.38 -6.55 -3.84
N LEU A 90 -26.09 -7.22 -2.73
CA LEU A 90 -26.53 -8.60 -2.45
C LEU A 90 -28.06 -8.78 -2.36
N ASN A 91 -28.83 -7.70 -2.26
CA ASN A 91 -30.30 -7.76 -2.35
C ASN A 91 -30.81 -8.09 -3.77
N ILE A 92 -29.95 -7.94 -4.77
CA ILE A 92 -30.21 -8.30 -6.16
C ILE A 92 -29.51 -9.64 -6.40
N PRO A 93 -30.18 -10.69 -6.89
CA PRO A 93 -29.61 -12.05 -6.94
C PRO A 93 -28.41 -12.16 -7.91
N ILE A 94 -28.57 -12.73 -9.10
CA ILE A 94 -27.43 -13.03 -9.99
C ILE A 94 -26.69 -11.75 -10.40
N ALA A 95 -27.39 -10.63 -10.61
CA ALA A 95 -26.75 -9.38 -10.99
C ALA A 95 -25.95 -8.73 -9.84
N GLY A 96 -26.46 -8.81 -8.60
CA GLY A 96 -25.76 -8.23 -7.45
C GLY A 96 -24.50 -8.99 -7.08
N THR A 97 -24.51 -10.31 -7.21
CA THR A 97 -23.31 -11.14 -6.95
C THR A 97 -22.22 -10.92 -7.99
N ILE A 98 -22.57 -10.79 -9.27
CA ILE A 98 -21.62 -10.43 -10.35
C ILE A 98 -21.03 -9.04 -10.10
N PHE A 99 -21.89 -8.07 -9.77
CA PHE A 99 -21.42 -6.71 -9.47
C PHE A 99 -20.48 -6.67 -8.26
N ALA A 100 -20.83 -7.37 -7.18
CA ALA A 100 -20.02 -7.43 -5.96
C ALA A 100 -18.64 -8.09 -6.20
N THR A 101 -18.58 -9.16 -7.02
CA THR A 101 -17.30 -9.80 -7.36
C THR A 101 -16.41 -8.90 -8.22
N LEU A 102 -16.98 -8.21 -9.21
CA LEU A 102 -16.24 -7.22 -10.00
C LEU A 102 -15.71 -6.07 -9.14
N LEU A 103 -16.53 -5.58 -8.21
CA LEU A 103 -16.12 -4.52 -7.28
C LEU A 103 -14.96 -4.99 -6.40
N PHE A 104 -15.05 -6.19 -5.82
CA PHE A 104 -14.02 -6.77 -4.96
C PHE A 104 -12.67 -6.91 -5.70
N LEU A 105 -12.71 -7.40 -6.95
CA LEU A 105 -11.52 -7.47 -7.81
C LEU A 105 -10.93 -6.09 -8.07
N ALA A 106 -11.77 -5.09 -8.38
CA ALA A 106 -11.30 -3.72 -8.59
C ALA A 106 -10.59 -3.16 -7.35
N ILE A 107 -11.14 -3.40 -6.16
CA ILE A 107 -10.55 -2.92 -4.90
C ILE A 107 -9.22 -3.58 -4.60
N ILE A 108 -9.09 -4.89 -4.85
CA ILE A 108 -7.81 -5.61 -4.69
C ILE A 108 -6.72 -4.97 -5.56
N LEU A 109 -7.06 -4.47 -6.74
CA LEU A 109 -6.11 -3.78 -7.61
C LEU A 109 -5.82 -2.35 -7.15
N VAL A 110 -6.81 -1.65 -6.60
CA VAL A 110 -6.69 -0.26 -6.14
C VAL A 110 -5.89 -0.13 -4.84
N ILE A 111 -6.06 -1.04 -3.89
CA ILE A 111 -5.36 -1.00 -2.58
C ILE A 111 -3.83 -0.87 -2.71
N PRO A 112 -3.10 -1.72 -3.46
CA PRO A 112 -1.65 -1.60 -3.57
C PRO A 112 -1.23 -0.28 -4.21
N MET A 113 -2.02 0.27 -5.14
CA MET A 113 -1.77 1.60 -5.72
C MET A 113 -2.00 2.73 -4.71
N ALA A 114 -3.06 2.66 -3.90
CA ALA A 114 -3.33 3.62 -2.83
C ALA A 114 -2.22 3.61 -1.78
N LEU A 115 -1.76 2.43 -1.37
CA LEU A 115 -0.65 2.26 -0.43
C LEU A 115 0.68 2.75 -1.01
N ALA A 116 0.95 2.47 -2.28
CA ALA A 116 2.14 2.98 -2.95
C ALA A 116 2.11 4.51 -3.03
N ASN A 117 0.98 5.11 -3.39
CA ASN A 117 0.86 6.56 -3.45
C ASN A 117 1.05 7.22 -2.08
N TYR A 118 0.48 6.62 -1.04
CA TYR A 118 0.75 7.02 0.34
C TYR A 118 2.24 6.92 0.67
N ALA A 119 2.91 5.81 0.35
CA ALA A 119 4.33 5.62 0.66
C ALA A 119 5.26 6.60 -0.06
N LEU A 120 4.88 7.07 -1.26
CA LEU A 120 5.66 8.05 -2.02
C LEU A 120 5.56 9.45 -1.41
N HIS A 121 4.37 9.85 -0.98
CA HIS A 121 4.10 11.23 -0.54
C HIS A 121 3.99 11.40 0.98
N TYR A 122 3.72 10.33 1.73
CA TYR A 122 3.32 10.34 3.16
C TYR A 122 2.18 11.32 3.47
N VAL A 123 1.31 11.55 2.48
CA VAL A 123 0.13 12.41 2.57
C VAL A 123 -1.11 11.51 2.53
N PHE A 124 -1.86 11.48 3.63
CA PHE A 124 -3.03 10.61 3.77
C PHE A 124 -4.13 10.87 2.72
N PRO A 125 -4.52 12.12 2.43
CA PRO A 125 -5.51 12.40 1.37
C PRO A 125 -5.12 11.88 -0.02
N ASP A 126 -3.82 11.86 -0.32
CA ASP A 126 -3.33 11.42 -1.64
C ASP A 126 -3.50 9.91 -1.81
N ALA A 127 -3.51 9.15 -0.71
CA ALA A 127 -3.80 7.72 -0.74
C ALA A 127 -5.22 7.42 -1.27
N LEU A 128 -6.16 8.35 -1.06
CA LEU A 128 -7.55 8.23 -1.51
C LEU A 128 -7.66 8.71 -2.96
N MET A 129 -7.29 7.84 -3.89
CA MET A 129 -7.30 8.09 -5.35
C MET A 129 -8.63 8.58 -5.93
N VAL A 130 -9.72 8.54 -5.14
CA VAL A 130 -11.03 9.09 -5.48
C VAL A 130 -10.96 10.60 -5.77
N ILE A 131 -10.14 11.35 -5.02
CA ILE A 131 -10.03 12.80 -5.16
C ILE A 131 -9.40 13.22 -6.50
N PRO A 132 -8.23 12.70 -6.92
CA PRO A 132 -7.65 13.06 -8.21
C PRO A 132 -8.48 12.58 -9.40
N VAL A 133 -9.15 11.43 -9.31
CA VAL A 133 -10.07 10.96 -10.37
C VAL A 133 -11.26 11.90 -10.50
N ILE A 134 -11.88 12.32 -9.39
CA ILE A 134 -12.95 13.33 -9.41
C ILE A 134 -12.45 14.66 -9.99
N ARG A 135 -11.25 15.11 -9.61
CA ARG A 135 -10.64 16.33 -10.16
C ARG A 135 -10.37 16.23 -11.65
N MET A 136 -9.92 15.07 -12.13
CA MET A 136 -9.66 14.83 -13.54
C MET A 136 -10.97 14.79 -14.35
N ILE A 137 -12.02 14.17 -13.80
CA ILE A 137 -13.37 14.20 -14.37
C ILE A 137 -13.95 15.62 -14.37
N ALA A 138 -13.82 16.37 -13.28
CA ALA A 138 -14.26 17.76 -13.19
C ALA A 138 -13.51 18.68 -14.17
N ALA A 139 -12.19 18.50 -14.29
CA ALA A 139 -11.35 19.23 -15.25
C ALA A 139 -11.72 18.92 -16.71
N VAL A 140 -12.10 17.68 -17.02
CA VAL A 140 -12.61 17.30 -18.36
C VAL A 140 -14.04 17.80 -18.57
N ALA A 141 -14.86 17.87 -17.53
CA ALA A 141 -16.22 18.39 -17.56
C ALA A 141 -16.30 19.93 -17.53
N GLY A 142 -15.17 20.63 -17.36
CA GLY A 142 -15.10 22.09 -17.33
C GLY A 142 -15.76 22.75 -16.12
N VAL A 143 -15.83 22.04 -14.98
CA VAL A 143 -16.31 22.55 -13.69
C VAL A 143 -15.15 22.79 -12.74
#